data_AF-A0A9D1EI62-F1
#
_entry.id   AF-A0A9D1EI62-F1
#
_cell.length_a   1.000
_cell.length_b   1.000
_cell.length_c   1.000
_cell.angle_alpha   90.00
_cell.angle_beta   90.00
_cell.angle_gamma   90.00
#
_symmetry.space_group_name_H-M   'P 1'
#
loop_
_entity.id
_entity.type
_entity.pdbx_description
1 polymer ?
#
loop_
_entity_poly.entity_id
_entity_poly.type
_entity_poly.pdbx_seq_one_letter_code
_entity_poly.pdbx_strand_id
1 'polypeptide(L)'
;MINQRLEVEAYLEGKPADPKGAYRICCLIAKYYLEQGLSPLEVREKIFAWASAQGLHLTCSVNKAIRQAAGDRKPLRGNIPIQISLQDAEEIRRRFDTKNCRLLALALLCCAKCEGDARGEFSVSLQALAQWTGIAAQNISQRHLPELIRYAYVLRVGGGGSFSWDRQVKSRCLRLRLLVPLDSFGPWALEDNDLLALYRQIF
;
A
#
# COMPACT_ATOMS: atom_id res chain seq x y z
N MET A 1 -0.07 2.17 -2.57
CA MET A 1 -1.45 2.60 -2.26
C MET A 1 -2.39 1.98 -3.31
N ILE A 2 -3.70 2.23 -3.25
CA ILE A 2 -4.68 1.61 -4.14
C ILE A 2 -4.58 2.21 -5.54
N ASN A 3 -4.76 3.53 -5.64
CA ASN A 3 -4.43 4.30 -6.84
C ASN A 3 -2.92 4.60 -6.84
N GLN A 4 -2.18 3.85 -7.63
CA GLN A 4 -0.72 3.96 -7.73
C GLN A 4 -0.30 5.13 -8.62
N ARG A 5 -1.12 5.52 -9.61
CA ARG A 5 -0.85 6.66 -10.49
C ARG A 5 -0.86 7.96 -9.71
N LEU A 6 -1.94 8.21 -8.97
CA LEU A 6 -2.07 9.39 -8.10
C LEU A 6 -0.97 9.43 -7.02
N GLU A 7 -0.56 8.25 -6.53
CA GLU A 7 0.56 8.15 -5.61
C GLU A 7 1.89 8.59 -6.24
N VAL A 8 2.16 8.22 -7.50
CA VAL A 8 3.36 8.67 -8.23
C VAL A 8 3.31 10.16 -8.50
N GLU A 9 2.18 10.67 -9.00
CA GLU A 9 1.96 12.09 -9.30
C GLU A 9 2.25 12.94 -8.07
N ALA A 10 1.71 12.58 -6.90
CA ALA A 10 1.99 13.28 -5.65
C ALA A 10 3.49 13.33 -5.31
N TYR A 11 4.25 12.26 -5.55
CA TYR A 11 5.72 12.29 -5.32
C TYR A 11 6.44 13.17 -6.34
N LEU A 12 5.99 13.19 -7.59
CA LEU A 12 6.56 14.05 -8.64
C LEU A 12 6.24 15.54 -8.38
N GLU A 13 5.12 15.84 -7.74
CA GLU A 13 4.69 17.19 -7.31
C GLU A 13 5.36 17.65 -6.00
N GLY A 14 6.11 16.77 -5.34
CA GLY A 14 6.96 17.12 -4.21
C GLY A 14 6.46 16.67 -2.84
N LYS A 15 5.55 15.70 -2.78
CA LYS A 15 5.23 15.00 -1.53
C LYS A 15 6.50 14.42 -0.89
N PRO A 16 6.77 14.70 0.41
CA PRO A 16 7.94 14.16 1.09
C PRO A 16 7.99 12.63 1.04
N ALA A 17 9.16 12.11 0.69
CA ALA A 17 9.44 10.68 0.65
C ALA A 17 10.19 10.23 1.91
N ASP A 18 9.70 9.19 2.57
CA ASP A 18 10.44 8.50 3.64
C ASP A 18 11.58 7.68 3.01
N PRO A 19 12.85 7.87 3.44
CA PRO A 19 13.99 7.09 2.96
C PRO A 19 13.79 5.58 3.04
N LYS A 20 13.04 5.07 4.04
CA LYS A 20 12.74 3.64 4.17
C LYS A 20 11.83 3.12 3.06
N GLY A 21 11.06 4.00 2.42
CA GLY A 21 10.17 3.71 1.30
C GLY A 21 10.78 3.98 -0.07
N ALA A 22 11.98 4.57 -0.14
CA ALA A 22 12.58 5.10 -1.39
C ALA A 22 12.62 4.07 -2.52
N TYR A 23 13.00 2.82 -2.25
CA TYR A 23 13.04 1.78 -3.28
C TYR A 23 11.68 1.52 -3.93
N ARG A 24 10.61 1.43 -3.13
CA ARG A 24 9.25 1.24 -3.65
C ARG A 24 8.82 2.42 -4.51
N ILE A 25 9.14 3.64 -4.06
CA ILE A 25 8.84 4.87 -4.79
C ILE A 25 9.60 4.87 -6.13
N CYS A 26 10.89 4.52 -6.14
CA CYS A 26 11.67 4.35 -7.36
C CYS A 26 11.04 3.33 -8.31
N CYS A 27 10.54 2.19 -7.82
CA CYS A 27 9.86 1.21 -8.67
C CYS A 27 8.58 1.78 -9.29
N LEU A 28 7.79 2.55 -8.53
CA LEU A 28 6.57 3.18 -9.04
C LEU A 28 6.87 4.27 -10.07
N ILE A 29 7.82 5.16 -9.78
CA ILE A 29 8.27 6.20 -10.72
C ILE A 29 8.86 5.56 -11.98
N ALA A 30 9.68 4.52 -11.83
CA ALA A 30 10.24 3.80 -12.97
C ALA A 30 9.14 3.25 -13.87
N LYS A 31 8.15 2.59 -13.28
CA LYS A 31 7.01 2.02 -14.00
C LYS A 31 6.18 3.09 -14.71
N TYR A 32 5.94 4.21 -14.04
CA TYR A 32 5.21 5.34 -14.61
C TYR A 32 5.84 5.88 -15.89
N TYR A 33 7.16 6.06 -15.90
CA TYR A 33 7.88 6.54 -17.08
C TYR A 33 8.06 5.45 -18.15
N LEU A 34 8.27 4.20 -17.77
CA LEU A 34 8.31 3.08 -18.72
C LEU A 34 6.96 2.92 -19.45
N GLU A 35 5.83 3.09 -18.76
CA GLU A 35 4.48 3.08 -19.37
C GLU A 35 4.26 4.23 -20.35
N GLN A 36 5.02 5.32 -20.25
CA GLN A 36 5.03 6.44 -21.20
C GLN A 36 6.00 6.22 -22.38
N GLY A 37 6.70 5.08 -22.43
CA GLY A 37 7.61 4.74 -23.50
C GLY A 37 9.04 5.26 -23.33
N LEU A 38 9.41 5.79 -22.16
CA LEU A 38 10.79 6.22 -21.91
C LEU A 38 11.74 5.02 -21.85
N SER A 39 12.95 5.22 -22.35
CA SER A 39 14.03 4.23 -22.25
C SER A 39 14.53 4.08 -20.81
N PRO A 40 15.11 2.93 -20.44
CA PRO A 40 15.67 2.72 -19.10
C PRO A 40 16.69 3.80 -18.67
N LEU A 41 17.42 4.39 -19.61
CA LEU A 41 18.38 5.46 -19.32
C LEU A 41 17.66 6.76 -18.94
N GLU A 42 16.66 7.19 -19.73
CA GLU A 42 15.85 8.37 -19.43
C GLU A 42 15.10 8.21 -18.10
N VAL A 43 14.55 7.02 -17.85
CA VAL A 43 13.89 6.72 -16.56
C VAL A 43 14.85 6.88 -15.39
N ARG A 44 16.09 6.41 -15.53
CA ARG A 44 17.13 6.57 -14.50
C ARG A 44 17.39 8.04 -14.22
N GLU A 45 17.56 8.85 -15.25
CA GLU A 45 17.77 10.30 -15.12
C GLU A 45 16.61 10.98 -14.40
N LYS A 46 15.36 10.65 -14.77
CA LYS A 46 14.16 11.18 -14.09
C LYS A 46 14.11 10.83 -12.61
N ILE A 47 14.49 9.61 -12.23
CA ILE A 47 14.54 9.18 -10.83
C ILE A 47 15.59 9.97 -10.03
N PHE A 48 16.78 10.19 -10.60
CA PHE A 48 17.80 11.00 -9.91
C PHE A 48 17.42 12.48 -9.82
N ALA A 49 16.82 13.04 -10.86
CA ALA A 49 16.30 14.41 -10.84
C ALA A 49 15.23 14.58 -9.74
N TRP A 50 14.29 13.64 -9.66
CA TRP A 50 13.29 13.60 -8.59
C TRP A 50 13.93 13.50 -7.20
N ALA A 51 14.85 12.56 -6.99
CA ALA A 51 15.51 12.39 -5.69
C ALA A 51 16.31 13.64 -5.28
N SER A 52 16.99 14.28 -6.23
CA SER A 52 17.72 15.52 -5.98
C SER A 52 16.78 16.67 -5.61
N ALA A 53 15.65 16.80 -6.30
CA ALA A 53 14.64 17.83 -5.99
C ALA A 53 14.05 17.65 -4.58
N GLN A 54 14.03 16.43 -4.06
CA GLN A 54 13.56 16.08 -2.72
C GLN A 54 14.67 16.12 -1.65
N GLY A 55 15.91 16.45 -2.01
CA GLY A 55 17.05 16.37 -1.09
C GLY A 55 17.34 14.95 -0.58
N LEU A 56 16.92 13.92 -1.33
CA LEU A 56 16.96 12.53 -0.91
C LEU A 56 18.19 11.81 -1.48
N HIS A 57 19.03 11.29 -0.60
CA HIS A 57 20.14 10.43 -1.00
C HIS A 57 19.68 8.97 -1.18
N LEU A 58 19.59 8.52 -2.43
CA LEU A 58 19.18 7.15 -2.75
C LEU A 58 20.27 6.13 -2.38
N THR A 59 20.02 5.36 -1.33
CA THR A 59 20.90 4.24 -0.94
C THR A 59 20.60 2.95 -1.73
N CYS A 60 19.47 2.90 -2.42
CA CYS A 60 19.03 1.73 -3.18
C CYS A 60 19.51 1.76 -4.65
N SER A 61 19.64 0.58 -5.26
CA SER A 61 20.00 0.48 -6.68
C SER A 61 18.83 0.84 -7.59
N VAL A 62 18.90 2.01 -8.24
CA VAL A 62 17.92 2.47 -9.25
C VAL A 62 17.81 1.50 -10.43
N ASN A 63 18.93 0.93 -10.88
CA ASN A 63 18.92 -0.05 -11.98
C ASN A 63 18.11 -1.31 -11.64
N LYS A 64 18.15 -1.75 -10.37
CA LYS A 64 17.29 -2.85 -9.91
C LYS A 64 15.82 -2.46 -9.90
N ALA A 65 15.50 -1.24 -9.45
CA ALA A 65 14.13 -0.73 -9.46
C ALA A 65 13.55 -0.67 -10.89
N ILE A 66 14.33 -0.15 -11.85
CA ILE A 66 13.94 -0.08 -13.26
C ILE A 66 13.75 -1.49 -13.85
N ARG A 67 14.69 -2.41 -13.60
CA ARG A 67 14.57 -3.79 -14.07
C ARG A 67 13.34 -4.48 -13.49
N GLN A 68 13.05 -4.26 -12.20
CA GLN A 68 11.86 -4.79 -11.56
C GLN A 68 10.57 -4.21 -12.16
N ALA A 69 10.52 -2.89 -12.37
CA ALA A 69 9.39 -2.23 -12.99
C ALA A 69 9.14 -2.72 -14.43
N ALA A 70 10.21 -2.91 -15.22
CA ALA A 70 10.12 -3.45 -16.57
C ALA A 70 9.66 -4.92 -16.62
N GLY A 71 10.00 -5.71 -15.60
CA GLY A 71 9.56 -7.11 -15.49
C GLY A 71 8.11 -7.28 -15.03
N ASP A 72 7.53 -6.27 -14.37
CA ASP A 72 6.14 -6.28 -13.92
C ASP A 72 5.20 -5.86 -15.05
N ARG A 73 4.55 -6.84 -15.67
CA ARG A 73 3.64 -6.63 -16.81
C ARG A 73 2.31 -5.99 -16.45
N LYS A 74 1.94 -5.91 -15.17
CA LYS A 74 0.68 -5.27 -14.77
C LYS A 74 0.84 -3.75 -14.95
N PRO A 75 -0.13 -3.00 -15.46
CA PRO A 75 -0.04 -1.54 -15.45
C PRO A 75 -0.14 -0.98 -14.02
N LEU A 76 0.30 0.27 -13.84
CA LEU A 76 0.01 1.05 -12.64
C LEU A 76 -1.49 1.22 -12.50
N ARG A 77 -1.99 0.86 -11.31
CA ARG A 77 -3.40 1.01 -10.99
C ARG A 77 -3.77 2.50 -10.94
N GLY A 78 -4.80 2.85 -11.69
CA GLY A 78 -5.43 4.17 -11.64
C GLY A 78 -6.56 4.21 -10.61
N ASN A 79 -7.61 4.94 -10.94
CA ASN A 79 -8.80 5.05 -10.10
C ASN A 79 -9.60 3.73 -10.13
N ILE A 80 -9.58 2.98 -9.03
CA ILE A 80 -10.39 1.77 -8.84
C ILE A 80 -11.46 2.12 -7.80
N PRO A 81 -12.75 2.01 -8.14
CA PRO A 81 -13.82 2.34 -7.19
C PRO A 81 -13.85 1.31 -6.07
N ILE A 82 -13.44 1.73 -4.88
CA ILE A 82 -13.56 0.95 -3.65
C ILE A 82 -14.69 1.53 -2.83
N GLN A 83 -15.76 0.75 -2.67
CA GLN A 83 -16.92 1.14 -1.87
C GLN A 83 -17.02 0.29 -0.60
N ILE A 84 -17.40 0.96 0.48
CA ILE A 84 -17.58 0.39 1.81
C ILE A 84 -19.07 0.41 2.14
N SER A 85 -19.60 -0.75 2.48
CA SER A 85 -21.00 -0.93 2.84
C SER A 85 -21.23 -0.62 4.32
N LEU A 86 -22.49 -0.44 4.70
CA LEU A 86 -22.88 -0.35 6.12
C LEU A 86 -22.48 -1.61 6.90
N GLN A 87 -22.59 -2.78 6.28
CA GLN A 87 -22.22 -4.05 6.91
C GLN A 87 -20.71 -4.14 7.17
N ASP A 88 -19.89 -3.65 6.24
CA ASP A 88 -18.43 -3.58 6.44
C ASP A 88 -18.08 -2.71 7.66
N ALA A 89 -18.73 -1.53 7.75
CA ALA A 89 -18.53 -0.62 8.86
C ALA A 89 -18.94 -1.24 10.19
N GLU A 90 -20.11 -1.91 10.24
CA GLU A 90 -20.59 -2.60 11.44
C GLU A 90 -19.68 -3.76 11.86
N GLU A 91 -19.15 -4.55 10.91
CA GLU A 91 -18.17 -5.60 11.22
C GLU A 91 -16.90 -5.03 11.85
N ILE A 92 -16.42 -3.87 11.39
CA ILE A 92 -15.28 -3.19 11.99
C ILE A 92 -15.63 -2.61 13.37
N ARG A 93 -16.79 -1.95 13.53
CA ARG A 93 -17.25 -1.36 14.80
C ARG A 93 -17.42 -2.42 15.88
N ARG A 94 -18.05 -3.54 15.53
CA ARG A 94 -18.35 -4.64 16.46
C ARG A 94 -17.09 -5.31 17.01
N ARG A 95 -16.00 -5.35 16.24
CA ARG A 95 -14.78 -6.10 16.59
C ARG A 95 -13.71 -5.26 17.25
N PHE A 96 -13.70 -3.94 17.02
CA PHE A 96 -12.60 -3.07 17.44
C PHE A 96 -13.10 -1.76 18.04
N ASP A 97 -12.52 -1.36 19.17
CA ASP A 97 -12.87 -0.10 19.84
C ASP A 97 -11.87 1.02 19.54
N THR A 98 -10.61 0.68 19.33
CA THR A 98 -9.56 1.70 19.18
C THR A 98 -9.53 2.28 17.78
N LYS A 99 -9.28 3.60 17.70
CA LYS A 99 -9.12 4.32 16.43
C LYS A 99 -8.15 3.62 15.48
N ASN A 100 -6.98 3.24 15.98
CA ASN A 100 -5.92 2.63 15.16
C ASN A 100 -6.29 1.23 14.67
N CYS A 101 -7.01 0.42 15.45
CA CYS A 101 -7.47 -0.89 14.98
C CYS A 101 -8.56 -0.75 13.92
N ARG A 102 -9.54 0.16 14.11
CA ARG A 102 -10.56 0.44 13.09
C ARG A 102 -9.94 0.99 11.80
N LEU A 103 -8.98 1.91 11.91
CA LEU A 103 -8.28 2.49 10.77
C LEU A 103 -7.47 1.44 10.01
N LEU A 104 -6.74 0.58 10.73
CA LEU A 104 -6.00 -0.52 10.12
C LEU A 104 -6.93 -1.53 9.45
N ALA A 105 -8.05 -1.88 10.09
CA ALA A 105 -9.05 -2.78 9.54
C ALA A 105 -9.64 -2.22 8.24
N LEU A 106 -10.03 -0.94 8.23
CA LEU A 106 -10.51 -0.25 7.04
C LEU A 106 -9.47 -0.22 5.92
N ALA A 107 -8.20 0.05 6.24
CA ALA A 107 -7.12 0.04 5.25
C ALA A 107 -6.96 -1.34 4.59
N LEU A 108 -6.97 -2.40 5.40
CA LEU A 108 -6.86 -3.78 4.93
C LEU A 108 -8.08 -4.20 4.10
N LEU A 109 -9.28 -3.76 4.48
CA LEU A 109 -10.50 -3.95 3.70
C LEU A 109 -10.36 -3.33 2.30
N CYS A 110 -9.93 -2.08 2.23
CA CYS A 110 -9.71 -1.40 0.96
C CYS A 110 -8.67 -2.14 0.09
N CYS A 111 -7.55 -2.58 0.68
CA CYS A 111 -6.55 -3.38 -0.02
C CYS A 111 -7.13 -4.69 -0.57
N ALA A 112 -7.90 -5.41 0.22
CA ALA A 112 -8.48 -6.68 -0.18
C ALA A 112 -9.59 -6.53 -1.24
N LYS A 113 -10.43 -5.49 -1.15
CA LYS A 113 -11.41 -5.20 -2.21
C LYS A 113 -10.74 -4.83 -3.54
N CYS A 114 -9.51 -4.30 -3.48
CA CYS A 114 -8.73 -3.98 -4.68
C CYS A 114 -7.94 -5.18 -5.26
N GLU A 115 -7.33 -6.01 -4.41
CA GLU A 115 -6.34 -7.03 -4.83
C GLU A 115 -6.61 -8.44 -4.31
N GLY A 116 -7.70 -8.64 -3.55
CA GLY A 116 -8.09 -9.92 -3.01
C GLY A 116 -8.41 -10.92 -4.11
N ASP A 117 -7.85 -12.13 -3.99
CA ASP A 117 -8.24 -13.24 -4.86
C ASP A 117 -9.64 -13.79 -4.52
N ALA A 118 -10.09 -14.82 -5.22
CA ALA A 118 -11.39 -15.46 -4.97
C ALA A 118 -11.55 -16.04 -3.55
N ARG A 119 -10.46 -16.19 -2.79
CA ARG A 119 -10.46 -16.64 -1.39
C ARG A 119 -10.34 -15.47 -0.41
N GLY A 120 -10.23 -14.25 -0.92
CA GLY A 120 -9.99 -13.02 -0.17
C GLY A 120 -8.56 -12.89 0.34
N GLU A 121 -7.60 -13.60 -0.27
CA GLU A 121 -6.19 -13.47 0.04
C GLU A 121 -5.55 -12.31 -0.74
N PHE A 122 -4.73 -11.51 -0.06
CA PHE A 122 -4.03 -10.37 -0.65
C PHE A 122 -2.66 -10.19 0.01
N SER A 123 -1.79 -9.44 -0.65
CA SER A 123 -0.45 -9.13 -0.14
C SER A 123 -0.31 -7.63 0.11
N VAL A 124 0.23 -7.26 1.27
CA VAL A 124 0.46 -5.85 1.62
C VAL A 124 1.85 -5.66 2.20
N SER A 125 2.53 -4.59 1.79
CA SER A 125 3.79 -4.17 2.43
C SER A 125 3.49 -3.48 3.75
N LEU A 126 4.09 -3.97 4.85
CA LEU A 126 3.93 -3.37 6.16
C LEU A 126 4.37 -1.90 6.20
N GLN A 127 5.41 -1.54 5.44
CA GLN A 127 5.89 -0.15 5.35
C GLN A 127 4.90 0.74 4.59
N ALA A 128 4.35 0.25 3.47
CA ALA A 128 3.35 1.00 2.73
C ALA A 128 2.08 1.21 3.56
N LEU A 129 1.67 0.19 4.33
CA LEU A 129 0.52 0.28 5.23
C LEU A 129 0.77 1.27 6.38
N ALA A 130 1.98 1.28 6.93
CA ALA A 130 2.38 2.25 7.96
C ALA A 130 2.33 3.69 7.44
N GLN A 131 2.85 3.93 6.25
CA GLN A 131 2.80 5.25 5.60
C GLN A 131 1.37 5.70 5.32
N TRP A 132 0.51 4.78 4.86
CA TRP A 132 -0.86 5.13 4.50
C TRP A 132 -1.75 5.39 5.71
N THR A 133 -1.60 4.59 6.77
CA THR A 133 -2.39 4.72 8.00
C THR A 133 -1.82 5.75 8.97
N GLY A 134 -0.55 6.16 8.80
CA GLY A 134 0.19 6.94 9.79
C GLY A 134 0.55 6.16 11.07
N ILE A 135 0.33 4.84 11.11
CA ILE A 135 0.63 3.99 12.26
C ILE A 135 2.04 3.41 12.08
N ALA A 136 2.90 3.56 13.09
CA ALA A 136 4.25 2.97 13.04
C ALA A 136 4.20 1.46 12.72
N ALA A 137 5.05 1.02 11.79
CA ALA A 137 5.12 -0.39 11.35
C ALA A 137 5.29 -1.37 12.52
N GLN A 138 6.03 -0.97 13.55
CA GLN A 138 6.18 -1.76 14.77
C GLN A 138 4.83 -1.94 15.49
N ASN A 139 4.05 -0.87 15.69
CA ASN A 139 2.72 -0.93 16.32
C ASN A 139 1.73 -1.73 15.49
N ILE A 140 1.77 -1.64 14.15
CA ILE A 140 0.97 -2.50 13.29
C ILE A 140 1.32 -3.97 13.56
N SER A 141 2.61 -4.33 13.51
CA SER A 141 3.02 -5.74 13.62
C SER A 141 2.88 -6.34 15.04
N GLN A 142 3.10 -5.55 16.09
CA GLN A 142 3.17 -6.03 17.47
C GLN A 142 1.85 -5.85 18.24
N ARG A 143 0.99 -4.91 17.84
CA ARG A 143 -0.24 -4.57 18.59
C ARG A 143 -1.50 -4.76 17.77
N HIS A 144 -1.63 -4.01 16.68
CA HIS A 144 -2.92 -3.92 15.98
C HIS A 144 -3.20 -5.14 15.11
N LEU A 145 -2.23 -5.66 14.35
CA LEU A 145 -2.44 -6.85 13.54
C LEU A 145 -2.73 -8.11 14.37
N PRO A 146 -2.03 -8.38 15.51
CA PRO A 146 -2.42 -9.46 16.41
C PRO A 146 -3.86 -9.34 16.93
N GLU A 147 -4.33 -8.14 17.23
CA GLU A 147 -5.72 -7.88 17.64
C GLU A 147 -6.70 -8.22 16.52
N LEU A 148 -6.44 -7.76 15.29
CA LEU A 148 -7.26 -8.07 14.12
C LEU A 148 -7.34 -9.58 13.83
N ILE A 149 -6.26 -10.32 14.10
CA ILE A 149 -6.25 -11.79 14.00
C ILE A 149 -7.06 -12.42 15.14
N ARG A 150 -6.88 -11.95 16.37
CA ARG A 150 -7.57 -12.47 17.56
C ARG A 150 -9.09 -12.36 17.43
N TYR A 151 -9.59 -11.26 16.89
CA TYR A 151 -11.02 -11.03 16.64
C TYR A 151 -11.47 -11.54 15.26
N ALA A 152 -10.71 -12.47 14.66
CA ALA A 152 -11.03 -13.20 13.45
C ALA A 152 -11.41 -12.31 12.25
N TYR A 153 -10.86 -11.08 12.17
CA TYR A 153 -11.12 -10.18 11.05
C TYR A 153 -10.22 -10.51 9.86
N VAL A 154 -8.96 -10.82 10.15
CA VAL A 154 -7.98 -11.30 9.16
C VAL A 154 -7.31 -12.58 9.63
N LEU A 155 -6.87 -13.39 8.68
CA LEU A 155 -6.01 -14.53 8.90
C LEU A 155 -4.69 -14.34 8.16
N ARG A 156 -3.57 -14.72 8.78
CA ARG A 156 -2.26 -14.69 8.12
C ARG A 156 -2.09 -15.96 7.28
N VAL A 157 -1.90 -15.80 5.97
CA VAL A 157 -1.74 -16.92 5.04
C VAL A 157 -0.26 -17.22 4.85
N GLY A 158 0.21 -18.29 5.48
CA GLY A 158 1.59 -18.79 5.36
C GLY A 158 2.65 -17.98 6.11
N GLY A 159 3.83 -18.60 6.26
CA GLY A 159 5.04 -17.92 6.74
C GLY A 159 5.54 -17.00 5.65
N GLY A 160 5.26 -15.69 5.77
CA GLY A 160 5.64 -14.70 4.78
C GLY A 160 7.11 -14.84 4.39
N GLY A 161 7.37 -15.22 3.14
CA GLY A 161 8.71 -15.15 2.57
C GLY A 161 9.22 -13.73 2.76
N SER A 162 10.35 -13.59 3.44
CA SER A 162 11.02 -12.30 3.52
C SER A 162 11.51 -11.96 2.11
N PHE A 163 10.77 -11.11 1.39
CA PHE A 163 11.31 -10.52 0.18
C PHE A 163 12.34 -9.45 0.62
N SER A 164 13.61 -9.86 0.61
CA SER A 164 14.77 -9.02 0.94
C SER A 164 15.49 -8.72 -0.37
N TRP A 165 15.30 -7.53 -0.93
CA TRP A 165 16.02 -7.10 -2.15
C TRP A 165 17.42 -6.55 -1.84
N ASP A 166 17.67 -6.28 -0.56
CA ASP A 166 18.94 -5.90 0.03
C ASP A 166 19.08 -6.67 1.36
N ARG A 167 20.28 -7.12 1.73
CA ARG A 167 20.52 -7.72 3.07
C ARG A 167 20.21 -6.72 4.19
N GLN A 168 20.24 -5.42 3.90
CA GLN A 168 19.95 -4.34 4.84
C GLN A 168 18.47 -3.90 4.87
N VAL A 169 17.65 -4.23 3.86
CA VAL A 169 16.25 -3.78 3.77
C VAL A 169 15.31 -4.98 3.59
N LYS A 170 14.80 -5.49 4.71
CA LYS A 170 13.71 -6.47 4.74
C LYS A 170 12.37 -5.75 4.70
N SER A 171 11.77 -5.56 3.53
CA SER A 171 10.34 -5.24 3.53
C SER A 171 9.57 -6.52 3.83
N ARG A 172 8.86 -6.53 4.95
CA ARG A 172 7.94 -7.61 5.27
C ARG A 172 6.67 -7.39 4.45
N CYS A 173 6.53 -8.10 3.34
CA CYS A 173 5.23 -8.33 2.73
C CYS A 173 4.47 -9.33 3.60
N LEU A 174 3.25 -8.95 3.97
CA LEU A 174 2.32 -9.78 4.70
C LEU A 174 1.31 -10.32 3.69
N ARG A 175 1.13 -11.64 3.66
CA ARG A 175 0.00 -12.27 2.97
C ARG A 175 -1.10 -12.51 3.99
N LEU A 176 -2.25 -11.91 3.75
CA LEU A 176 -3.40 -11.91 4.65
C LEU A 176 -4.64 -12.39 3.89
N ARG A 177 -5.62 -12.91 4.62
CA ARG A 177 -6.94 -13.24 4.13
C ARG A 177 -7.97 -12.50 4.97
N LEU A 178 -8.88 -11.74 4.34
CA LEU A 178 -10.01 -11.20 5.08
C LEU A 178 -11.06 -12.28 5.31
N LEU A 179 -11.66 -12.23 6.50
CA LEU A 179 -12.73 -13.13 6.93
C LEU A 179 -14.10 -12.43 6.91
N VAL A 180 -14.20 -11.36 6.12
CA VAL A 180 -15.43 -10.61 5.82
C VAL A 180 -15.65 -10.58 4.30
N PRO A 181 -16.89 -10.41 3.82
CA PRO A 181 -17.19 -10.29 2.39
C PRO A 181 -16.40 -9.16 1.71
N LEU A 182 -16.05 -9.35 0.44
CA LEU A 182 -15.25 -8.39 -0.34
C LEU A 182 -16.05 -7.61 -1.38
N ASP A 183 -17.37 -7.69 -1.33
CA ASP A 183 -18.24 -7.04 -2.31
C ASP A 183 -18.05 -5.51 -2.24
N SER A 184 -17.63 -4.90 -3.35
CA SER A 184 -17.42 -3.45 -3.42
C SER A 184 -18.74 -2.75 -3.74
N PHE A 185 -19.57 -2.57 -2.72
CA PHE A 185 -20.79 -1.77 -2.79
C PHE A 185 -20.93 -0.93 -1.51
N GLY A 186 -21.69 0.15 -1.59
CA GLY A 186 -22.06 0.94 -0.41
C GLY A 186 -21.98 2.45 -0.62
N PRO A 187 -22.39 3.22 0.40
CA PRO A 187 -22.50 4.66 0.31
C PRO A 187 -21.16 5.40 0.43
N TRP A 188 -20.12 4.76 1.00
CA TRP A 188 -18.83 5.41 1.20
C TRP A 188 -17.81 4.92 0.18
N ALA A 189 -17.11 5.84 -0.47
CA ALA A 189 -16.09 5.54 -1.46
C ALA A 189 -14.72 6.02 -0.99
N LEU A 190 -13.68 5.21 -1.29
CA LEU A 190 -12.31 5.69 -1.15
C LEU A 190 -11.96 6.58 -2.34
N GLU A 191 -11.82 7.87 -2.07
CA GLU A 191 -11.42 8.88 -3.05
C GLU A 191 -9.94 9.23 -2.86
N ASP A 192 -9.16 9.24 -3.95
CA ASP A 192 -7.76 9.71 -3.99
C ASP A 192 -6.81 9.12 -2.93
N ASN A 193 -7.08 7.87 -2.53
CA ASN A 193 -6.40 7.19 -1.42
C ASN A 193 -6.53 7.91 -0.06
N ASP A 194 -7.47 8.83 0.14
CA ASP A 194 -7.69 9.50 1.43
C ASP A 194 -8.45 8.59 2.41
N LEU A 195 -7.68 7.70 3.02
CA LEU A 195 -8.16 6.78 4.04
C LEU A 195 -8.67 7.52 5.29
N LEU A 196 -8.12 8.69 5.62
CA LEU A 196 -8.51 9.43 6.82
C LEU A 196 -9.83 10.15 6.63
N ALA A 197 -10.08 10.72 5.44
CA ALA A 197 -11.39 11.25 5.08
C ALA A 197 -12.45 10.14 5.10
N LEU A 198 -12.16 9.01 4.45
CA LEU A 198 -13.04 7.84 4.47
C LEU A 198 -13.32 7.36 5.89
N TYR A 199 -12.28 7.30 6.74
CA TYR A 199 -12.43 6.91 8.14
C TYR A 199 -13.41 7.82 8.89
N ARG A 200 -13.32 9.15 8.73
CA ARG A 200 -14.20 10.12 9.40
C ARG A 200 -15.65 10.07 8.90
N GLN A 201 -15.86 9.67 7.65
CA GLN A 201 -17.22 9.47 7.12
C GLN A 201 -17.87 8.21 7.72
N ILE A 202 -17.07 7.21 8.06
CA ILE A 202 -17.54 5.92 8.58
C ILE A 202 -17.58 5.89 10.11
N PHE A 203 -16.61 6.43 10.85
CA PHE A 203 -16.47 6.29 12.30
C PHE A 203 -16.32 7.63 13.02
#